data_AF-A0A5J4NGG5-F1
#
_entry.id   AF-A0A5J4NGG5-F1
#
_cell.length_a   1.000
_cell.length_b   1.000
_cell.length_c   1.000
_cell.angle_alpha   90.00
_cell.angle_beta   90.00
_cell.angle_gamma   90.00
#
_symmetry.space_group_name_H-M   'P 1'
#
loop_
_entity.id
_entity.type
_entity.pdbx_description
1 polymer ?
#
loop_
_entity_poly.entity_id
_entity_poly.type
_entity_poly.pdbx_seq_one_letter_code
_entity_poly.pdbx_strand_id
1 'polypeptide(L)'
;MARKINFTPDMIEILQVALLEFRESVADRTMDIEATACSDDSFQHLAEKLDSLAISTPSAEAAQKTAMVESQEAPIALNQLFKPPNVKLGSSFSCSRICGKLLTCKKHSCPEACHPGDCKPCALDPSRCFTCPCCKVPLSKLVSSGDPSGDRTSCTDSVPSCPNTCGRPHPLCGHLCPQLCHAGACPPCNLSITAKCRCGRTSKELTCVRFEELANSDGIPQMLCERVCKKKKVCGRHKCTNKCCELTVHPCSEVCGRRLTCQRHNCEEPCHPGPCGTCWRGVIYTELYCRCGFTVLHPPQPCGSAAPECTQPCSLPHDCDHPVRHTCHNEPACPPCTVLMTKECPGGHGVQFSLPCFQPVLSCGHVCGKPLPGCSHLCQRMCHVGDCLECVPENGGKLAPSVCTQPCQKPRPDCGHPCKLPCHEVKGLSCIQAAAACVKSPTGRKFGSHTAIALPPCQYRVDLVCSCLNRKERQPCHVVRNVPSV
;
A
#
# COMPACT_ATOMS: atom_id res chain seq x y z
N MET A 1 26.57 4.99 8.03
CA MET A 1 27.48 5.06 6.87
C MET A 1 28.13 3.70 6.70
N ALA A 2 27.69 2.88 5.75
CA ALA A 2 28.27 1.56 5.51
C ALA A 2 29.55 1.72 4.67
N ARG A 3 30.69 1.26 5.19
CA ARG A 3 31.96 1.24 4.46
C ARG A 3 31.91 0.08 3.45
N LYS A 4 31.99 0.40 2.15
CA LYS A 4 32.22 -0.60 1.10
C LYS A 4 33.64 -1.14 1.27
N ILE A 5 33.75 -2.44 1.52
CA ILE A 5 35.02 -3.16 1.48
C ILE A 5 35.24 -3.54 0.01
N ASN A 6 36.33 -3.05 -0.58
CA ASN A 6 36.72 -3.44 -1.94
C ASN A 6 37.61 -4.68 -1.83
N PHE A 7 37.21 -5.77 -2.46
CA PHE A 7 38.02 -6.99 -2.56
C PHE A 7 39.05 -6.84 -3.68
N THR A 8 40.27 -7.33 -3.45
CA THR A 8 41.31 -7.39 -4.49
C THR A 8 40.93 -8.45 -5.54
N PRO A 9 41.44 -8.35 -6.78
CA PRO A 9 41.13 -9.28 -7.86
C PRO A 9 41.36 -10.74 -7.48
N ASP A 10 42.47 -11.03 -6.80
CA ASP A 10 42.84 -12.38 -6.36
C ASP A 10 41.82 -12.97 -5.35
N MET A 11 41.26 -12.13 -4.48
CA MET A 11 40.25 -12.56 -3.51
C MET A 11 38.91 -12.85 -4.18
N ILE A 12 38.59 -12.16 -5.27
CA ILE A 12 37.40 -12.42 -6.09
C ILE A 12 37.56 -13.76 -6.82
N GLU A 13 38.75 -14.05 -7.33
CA GLU A 13 39.04 -15.31 -8.03
C GLU A 13 38.93 -16.52 -7.10
N ILE A 14 39.48 -16.42 -5.88
CA ILE A 14 39.35 -17.46 -4.85
C ILE A 14 37.88 -17.70 -4.45
N LEU A 15 37.10 -16.62 -4.30
CA LEU A 15 35.67 -16.73 -3.99
C LEU A 15 34.86 -17.33 -5.14
N GLN A 16 35.25 -17.08 -6.39
CA GLN A 16 34.60 -17.65 -7.57
C GLN A 16 34.90 -19.15 -7.71
N VAL A 17 36.13 -19.57 -7.45
CA VAL A 17 36.52 -20.99 -7.46
C VAL A 17 35.78 -21.75 -6.35
N ALA A 18 35.75 -21.21 -5.12
CA ALA A 18 35.03 -21.83 -4.02
C ALA A 18 33.51 -21.94 -4.26
N LEU A 19 32.92 -21.00 -4.99
CA LEU A 19 31.48 -21.00 -5.32
C LEU A 19 31.15 -21.98 -6.46
N LEU A 20 32.10 -22.25 -7.37
CA LEU A 20 31.97 -23.28 -8.40
C LEU A 20 32.10 -24.69 -7.80
N GLU A 21 33.07 -24.92 -6.93
CA GLU A 21 33.23 -26.20 -6.21
C GLU A 21 32.00 -26.50 -5.33
N PHE A 22 31.42 -25.46 -4.71
CA PHE A 22 30.19 -25.60 -3.94
C PHE A 22 28.97 -25.89 -4.83
N ARG A 23 28.91 -25.35 -6.06
CA ARG A 23 27.83 -25.65 -7.03
C ARG A 23 27.92 -27.08 -7.56
N GLU A 24 29.12 -27.58 -7.83
CA GLU A 24 29.32 -28.97 -8.27
C GLU A 24 28.97 -29.96 -7.16
N SER A 25 29.30 -29.63 -5.90
CA SER A 25 28.90 -30.42 -4.72
C SER A 25 27.39 -30.47 -4.47
N VAL A 26 26.62 -29.50 -4.98
CA VAL A 26 25.15 -29.42 -4.78
C VAL A 26 24.38 -29.99 -5.97
N ALA A 27 24.96 -29.97 -7.18
CA ALA A 27 24.33 -30.51 -8.39
C ALA A 27 24.15 -32.04 -8.36
N ASP A 28 25.00 -32.78 -7.64
CA ASP A 28 24.90 -34.24 -7.46
C ASP A 28 23.85 -34.67 -6.40
N ARG A 29 23.13 -33.72 -5.80
CA ARG A 29 22.16 -33.99 -4.71
C ARG A 29 20.71 -33.58 -5.00
N THR A 30 20.36 -33.34 -6.26
CA THR A 30 18.98 -33.03 -6.63
C THR A 30 18.44 -33.96 -7.70
N MET A 31 18.14 -35.21 -7.33
CA MET A 31 17.04 -35.97 -7.91
C MET A 31 16.34 -36.73 -6.77
N ASP A 32 15.02 -36.64 -6.77
CA ASP A 32 14.04 -37.31 -5.91
C ASP A 32 13.88 -36.76 -4.47
N ILE A 33 12.77 -36.04 -4.25
CA ILE A 33 11.69 -36.44 -3.32
C ILE A 33 10.55 -35.41 -3.40
N GLU A 34 9.40 -35.90 -3.87
CA GLU A 34 8.10 -35.28 -3.70
C GLU A 34 7.60 -35.41 -2.24
N ALA A 35 6.92 -34.35 -1.79
CA ALA A 35 5.87 -34.31 -0.77
C ALA A 35 5.90 -35.32 0.41
N THR A 36 6.16 -34.81 1.63
CA THR A 36 5.27 -34.98 2.80
C THR A 36 5.72 -34.10 3.98
N ALA A 37 4.75 -33.58 4.70
CA ALA A 37 4.89 -32.58 5.74
C ALA A 37 5.33 -33.15 7.11
N CYS A 38 6.22 -32.45 7.84
CA CYS A 38 6.12 -32.21 9.29
C CYS A 38 7.23 -31.27 9.83
N SER A 39 6.80 -30.23 10.57
CA SER A 39 7.42 -29.53 11.72
C SER A 39 8.94 -29.23 11.81
N ASP A 40 9.23 -27.92 11.81
CA ASP A 40 10.09 -27.08 12.66
C ASP A 40 11.43 -27.56 13.29
N ASP A 41 12.34 -26.57 13.25
CA ASP A 41 13.47 -26.28 14.14
C ASP A 41 14.72 -27.18 14.11
N SER A 42 15.80 -26.65 13.51
CA SER A 42 17.13 -26.50 14.15
C SER A 42 18.22 -26.15 13.11
N PHE A 43 18.58 -24.87 12.96
CA PHE A 43 19.91 -24.50 12.42
C PHE A 43 20.35 -23.11 12.93
N GLN A 44 20.87 -23.08 14.15
CA GLN A 44 21.69 -22.00 14.69
C GLN A 44 22.69 -22.62 15.64
N HIS A 45 23.90 -22.91 15.15
CA HIS A 45 25.16 -22.89 15.92
C HIS A 45 26.32 -23.50 15.11
N LEU A 46 26.80 -22.79 14.08
CA LEU A 46 28.13 -23.04 13.49
C LEU A 46 28.76 -21.71 13.05
N ALA A 47 28.87 -20.75 13.97
CA ALA A 47 29.54 -19.47 13.70
C ALA A 47 30.37 -18.94 14.89
N GLU A 48 30.72 -19.76 15.87
CA GLU A 48 31.40 -19.29 17.10
C GLU A 48 32.64 -20.12 17.49
N LYS A 49 33.35 -20.74 16.53
CA LYS A 49 34.57 -21.50 16.84
C LYS A 49 35.78 -21.23 15.95
N LEU A 50 35.94 -20.00 15.47
CA LEU A 50 37.15 -19.54 14.77
C LEU A 50 37.75 -18.25 15.35
N ASP A 51 37.64 -18.04 16.66
CA ASP A 51 38.43 -17.02 17.37
C ASP A 51 39.21 -17.67 18.51
N SER A 52 40.26 -18.40 18.17
CA SER A 52 41.42 -18.63 19.03
C SER A 52 42.40 -19.52 18.29
N LEU A 53 43.40 -18.91 17.68
CA LEU A 53 44.78 -19.42 17.57
C LEU A 53 45.60 -18.32 16.88
N ALA A 54 46.15 -17.42 17.70
CA ALA A 54 47.26 -16.58 17.30
C ALA A 54 48.53 -17.46 17.33
N ILE A 55 49.23 -17.58 16.20
CA ILE A 55 50.61 -18.06 16.19
C ILE A 55 51.45 -17.09 15.36
N SER A 56 52.53 -16.68 16.01
CA SER A 56 53.64 -15.84 15.58
C SER A 56 54.36 -16.39 14.34
N THR A 57 54.92 -15.49 13.54
CA THR A 57 55.91 -15.77 12.48
C THR A 57 57.24 -16.30 13.08
N PRO A 58 58.07 -17.06 12.33
CA PRO A 58 59.01 -16.44 11.39
C PRO A 58 59.34 -17.20 10.07
N SER A 59 59.73 -16.38 9.09
CA SER A 59 60.68 -16.48 7.95
C SER A 59 61.22 -17.81 7.35
N ALA A 60 61.23 -17.77 6.01
CA ALA A 60 62.29 -18.17 5.04
C ALA A 60 62.34 -19.59 4.43
N GLU A 61 62.15 -19.58 3.09
CA GLU A 61 62.89 -20.28 2.02
C GLU A 61 62.72 -21.78 1.68
N ALA A 62 62.72 -21.99 0.35
CA ALA A 62 63.15 -23.16 -0.44
C ALA A 62 62.16 -24.31 -0.77
N ALA A 63 61.61 -24.21 -1.99
CA ALA A 63 61.81 -25.15 -3.11
C ALA A 63 61.39 -26.65 -3.04
N GLN A 64 60.57 -27.01 -4.04
CA GLN A 64 60.70 -28.15 -4.98
C GLN A 64 60.06 -29.54 -4.71
N LYS A 65 59.46 -30.03 -5.82
CA LYS A 65 59.25 -31.42 -6.31
C LYS A 65 57.98 -32.18 -5.85
N THR A 66 56.96 -32.30 -6.72
CA THR A 66 56.68 -33.43 -7.67
C THR A 66 56.66 -34.83 -7.05
N ALA A 67 55.52 -35.51 -7.12
CA ALA A 67 55.38 -36.83 -7.74
C ALA A 67 53.90 -37.25 -7.82
N MET A 68 53.48 -37.57 -9.04
CA MET A 68 52.30 -38.37 -9.38
C MET A 68 52.60 -39.83 -9.06
N VAL A 69 51.64 -40.62 -8.56
CA VAL A 69 51.51 -42.04 -8.92
C VAL A 69 50.04 -42.45 -8.95
N GLU A 70 49.75 -43.15 -10.04
CA GLU A 70 48.52 -43.66 -10.62
C GLU A 70 47.93 -44.90 -9.92
N SER A 71 46.60 -44.97 -9.98
CA SER A 71 45.70 -46.11 -10.29
C SER A 71 46.03 -47.53 -9.85
N GLN A 72 45.00 -48.19 -9.27
CA GLN A 72 44.53 -49.51 -9.72
C GLN A 72 43.17 -49.84 -9.08
N GLU A 73 42.14 -49.98 -9.91
CA GLU A 73 40.81 -50.52 -9.58
C GLU A 73 40.77 -52.03 -9.83
N ALA A 74 40.07 -52.77 -8.97
CA ALA A 74 39.24 -53.91 -9.36
C ALA A 74 38.19 -54.21 -8.27
N PRO A 75 37.01 -54.72 -8.65
CA PRO A 75 35.73 -54.50 -7.97
C PRO A 75 35.36 -55.68 -7.05
N ILE A 76 34.44 -55.49 -6.09
CA ILE A 76 33.52 -56.53 -5.58
C ILE A 76 32.42 -55.93 -4.68
N ALA A 77 31.18 -56.33 -5.02
CA ALA A 77 29.96 -56.49 -4.20
C ALA A 77 29.27 -55.26 -3.57
N LEU A 78 28.26 -54.80 -4.31
CA LEU A 78 27.09 -54.05 -3.84
C LEU A 78 26.19 -54.94 -2.96
N ASN A 79 26.37 -54.88 -1.65
CA ASN A 79 25.31 -55.13 -0.65
C ASN A 79 25.92 -55.01 0.74
N GLN A 80 25.73 -53.88 1.43
CA GLN A 80 25.59 -53.72 2.90
C GLN A 80 25.65 -52.22 3.28
N LEU A 81 24.61 -51.43 2.98
CA LEU A 81 24.48 -50.07 3.54
C LEU A 81 23.04 -49.76 3.98
N PHE A 82 22.56 -50.54 4.95
CA PHE A 82 21.71 -50.02 6.01
C PHE A 82 22.21 -50.60 7.35
N LYS A 83 23.38 -50.11 7.79
CA LYS A 83 23.73 -50.13 9.22
C LYS A 83 23.72 -48.68 9.70
N PRO A 84 22.90 -48.33 10.71
CA PRO A 84 22.91 -46.99 11.29
C PRO A 84 24.33 -46.67 11.78
N PRO A 85 24.77 -45.40 11.75
CA PRO A 85 26.11 -45.04 12.17
C PRO A 85 26.32 -45.54 13.60
N ASN A 86 27.31 -46.42 13.76
CA ASN A 86 27.76 -46.88 15.06
C ASN A 86 28.45 -45.68 15.72
N VAL A 87 27.68 -44.91 16.48
CA VAL A 87 28.22 -43.94 17.42
C VAL A 87 29.11 -44.75 18.35
N LYS A 88 30.44 -44.56 18.28
CA LYS A 88 31.34 -45.06 19.31
C LYS A 88 30.96 -44.37 20.61
N LEU A 89 30.07 -45.02 21.37
CA LEU A 89 29.70 -44.64 22.71
C LEU A 89 30.98 -44.72 23.54
N GLY A 90 31.45 -43.57 24.05
CA GLY A 90 32.54 -43.54 25.01
C GLY A 90 32.25 -44.50 26.17
N SER A 91 33.29 -45.07 26.75
CA SER A 91 33.27 -46.12 27.79
C SER A 91 32.61 -45.72 29.13
N SER A 92 31.81 -44.66 29.19
CA SER A 92 31.08 -44.22 30.36
C SER A 92 29.78 -43.54 29.97
N PHE A 93 28.65 -44.14 30.35
CA PHE A 93 27.31 -43.55 30.26
C PHE A 93 26.96 -42.88 31.59
N SER A 94 26.82 -41.55 31.61
CA SER A 94 26.30 -40.82 32.77
C SER A 94 24.79 -40.69 32.66
N CYS A 95 24.04 -41.35 33.54
CA CYS A 95 22.58 -41.35 33.51
C CYS A 95 21.94 -40.02 33.98
N SER A 96 22.74 -38.99 34.29
CA SER A 96 22.33 -37.67 34.81
C SER A 96 21.48 -37.68 36.10
N ARG A 97 21.23 -38.85 36.69
CA ARG A 97 20.62 -39.01 38.01
C ARG A 97 21.66 -38.77 39.11
N ILE A 98 21.22 -38.42 40.32
CA ILE A 98 22.10 -38.29 41.48
C ILE A 98 22.85 -39.61 41.71
N CYS A 99 24.16 -39.55 41.95
CA CYS A 99 25.04 -40.71 42.06
C CYS A 99 24.65 -41.65 43.23
N GLY A 100 24.29 -41.08 44.39
CA GLY A 100 23.72 -41.82 45.52
C GLY A 100 24.69 -42.77 46.26
N LYS A 101 25.90 -43.00 45.73
CA LYS A 101 26.94 -43.83 46.38
C LYS A 101 27.32 -43.27 47.75
N LEU A 102 27.57 -44.15 48.70
CA LEU A 102 28.02 -43.80 50.05
C LEU A 102 29.43 -43.19 49.96
N LEU A 103 29.61 -41.97 50.51
CA LEU A 103 30.90 -41.31 50.57
C LEU A 103 31.85 -42.06 51.53
N THR A 104 33.15 -41.74 51.48
CA THR A 104 34.20 -42.37 52.31
C THR A 104 33.89 -42.42 53.81
N CYS A 105 33.08 -41.47 54.31
CA CYS A 105 32.59 -41.41 55.68
C CYS A 105 31.51 -42.44 56.06
N LYS A 106 31.01 -43.24 55.10
CA LYS A 106 29.94 -44.25 55.24
C LYS A 106 28.60 -43.77 55.84
N LYS A 107 28.41 -42.47 56.06
CA LYS A 107 27.17 -41.88 56.60
C LYS A 107 26.43 -40.97 55.62
N HIS A 108 27.14 -40.32 54.70
CA HIS A 108 26.56 -39.41 53.70
C HIS A 108 26.59 -40.03 52.29
N SER A 109 25.56 -39.79 51.50
CA SER A 109 25.49 -40.18 50.08
C SER A 109 25.99 -39.06 49.17
N CYS A 110 26.50 -39.42 47.99
CA CYS A 110 26.99 -38.48 46.99
C CYS A 110 25.83 -37.67 46.37
N PRO A 111 25.78 -36.33 46.56
CA PRO A 111 24.73 -35.48 46.02
C PRO A 111 24.99 -35.05 44.56
N GLU A 112 26.14 -35.38 43.97
CA GLU A 112 26.48 -34.99 42.59
C GLU A 112 25.73 -35.84 41.57
N ALA A 113 25.51 -35.29 40.37
CA ALA A 113 25.00 -36.05 39.23
C ALA A 113 25.96 -37.19 38.87
N CYS A 114 25.43 -38.25 38.25
CA CYS A 114 26.19 -39.43 37.86
C CYS A 114 27.45 -39.02 37.11
N HIS A 115 28.59 -39.25 37.75
CA HIS A 115 29.90 -38.85 37.27
C HIS A 115 30.80 -40.08 37.10
N PRO A 116 31.76 -40.05 36.18
CA PRO A 116 32.80 -41.06 36.10
C PRO A 116 33.76 -40.94 37.31
N GLY A 117 34.32 -42.07 37.76
CA GLY A 117 35.28 -42.13 38.87
C GLY A 117 34.68 -42.22 40.28
N ASP A 118 35.55 -42.16 41.29
CA ASP A 118 35.19 -42.21 42.72
C ASP A 118 34.55 -40.90 43.20
N CYS A 119 33.62 -41.01 44.16
CA CYS A 119 32.95 -39.84 44.72
C CYS A 119 33.89 -38.99 45.58
N LYS A 120 33.73 -37.67 45.52
CA LYS A 120 34.50 -36.74 46.36
C LYS A 120 34.31 -37.07 47.85
N PRO A 121 35.36 -36.97 48.69
CA PRO A 121 35.25 -37.24 50.11
C PRO A 121 34.28 -36.27 50.80
N CYS A 122 33.73 -36.69 51.94
CA CYS A 122 32.72 -35.93 52.67
C CYS A 122 33.18 -34.50 52.97
N ALA A 123 32.31 -33.52 52.67
CA ALA A 123 32.59 -32.10 52.92
C ALA A 123 32.51 -31.72 54.41
N LEU A 124 31.78 -32.51 55.21
CA LEU A 124 31.61 -32.29 56.66
C LEU A 124 32.61 -33.09 57.50
N ASP A 125 33.55 -33.78 56.86
CA ASP A 125 34.57 -34.57 57.54
C ASP A 125 35.43 -33.68 58.45
N PRO A 126 35.66 -34.05 59.72
CA PRO A 126 36.50 -33.28 60.65
C PRO A 126 37.91 -33.02 60.11
N SER A 127 38.45 -33.90 59.25
CA SER A 127 39.77 -33.73 58.61
C SER A 127 39.78 -32.71 57.46
N ARG A 128 38.64 -32.13 57.09
CA ARG A 128 38.50 -31.25 55.92
C ARG A 128 37.65 -30.00 56.17
N CYS A 129 36.82 -30.01 57.21
CA CYS A 129 35.96 -28.91 57.60
C CYS A 129 36.56 -28.18 58.80
N PHE A 130 37.38 -27.16 58.53
CA PHE A 130 38.11 -26.40 59.54
C PHE A 130 37.54 -25.00 59.80
N THR A 131 36.40 -24.65 59.20
CA THR A 131 35.81 -23.31 59.27
C THR A 131 34.35 -23.36 59.71
N CYS A 132 33.84 -22.24 60.24
CA CYS A 132 32.41 -22.02 60.49
C CYS A 132 31.55 -22.38 59.25
N PRO A 133 30.23 -22.58 59.41
CA PRO A 133 29.28 -22.69 58.29
C PRO A 133 29.30 -21.51 57.31
N CYS A 134 29.84 -20.36 57.75
CA CYS A 134 30.05 -19.15 56.97
C CYS A 134 31.39 -19.09 56.20
N CYS A 135 32.27 -20.07 56.37
CA CYS A 135 33.64 -20.17 55.83
C CYS A 135 34.60 -19.01 56.14
N LYS A 136 34.24 -18.09 57.04
CA LYS A 136 35.05 -16.89 57.37
C LYS A 136 35.97 -17.06 58.58
N VAL A 137 35.58 -17.89 59.55
CA VAL A 137 36.28 -18.04 60.83
C VAL A 137 36.73 -19.49 60.99
N PRO A 138 38.02 -19.78 61.28
CA PRO A 138 38.48 -21.13 61.56
C PRO A 138 37.92 -21.65 62.88
N LEU A 139 37.59 -22.94 62.94
CA LEU A 139 36.96 -23.59 64.10
C LEU A 139 37.87 -23.57 65.34
N SER A 140 39.18 -23.61 65.17
CA SER A 140 40.16 -23.49 66.26
C SER A 140 40.03 -22.21 67.10
N LYS A 141 39.43 -21.15 66.54
CA LYS A 141 39.17 -19.89 67.27
C LYS A 141 37.79 -19.84 67.94
N LEU A 142 36.94 -20.85 67.70
CA LEU A 142 35.56 -20.90 68.20
C LEU A 142 35.39 -21.87 69.37
N VAL A 143 36.37 -22.76 69.60
CA VAL A 143 36.37 -23.73 70.71
C VAL A 143 37.50 -23.45 71.69
N SER A 144 37.24 -23.66 72.99
CA SER A 144 38.20 -23.39 74.07
C SER A 144 39.43 -24.31 74.03
N SER A 145 39.30 -25.49 73.42
CA SER A 145 40.37 -26.48 73.22
C SER A 145 41.41 -26.03 72.17
N GLY A 146 41.05 -25.08 71.31
CA GLY A 146 41.89 -24.68 70.17
C GLY A 146 41.91 -25.71 69.03
N ASP A 147 41.07 -26.75 69.07
CA ASP A 147 41.12 -27.84 68.11
C ASP A 147 40.74 -27.39 66.69
N PRO A 148 41.55 -27.73 65.66
CA PRO A 148 41.29 -27.31 64.27
C PRO A 148 39.96 -27.86 63.73
N SER A 149 39.48 -28.98 64.27
CA SER A 149 38.21 -29.63 63.90
C SER A 149 37.00 -29.12 64.69
N GLY A 150 37.19 -28.19 65.63
CA GLY A 150 36.11 -27.65 66.48
C GLY A 150 35.47 -28.69 67.39
N ASP A 151 36.28 -29.53 68.05
CA ASP A 151 35.87 -30.64 68.94
C ASP A 151 35.03 -31.76 68.26
N ARG A 152 35.00 -31.79 66.92
CA ARG A 152 34.24 -32.78 66.15
C ARG A 152 35.04 -34.07 65.99
N THR A 153 34.44 -35.19 66.37
CA THR A 153 35.00 -36.54 66.21
C THR A 153 34.44 -37.25 64.98
N SER A 154 33.27 -36.82 64.50
CA SER A 154 32.59 -37.42 63.38
C SER A 154 31.94 -36.39 62.45
N CYS A 155 31.73 -36.77 61.18
CA CYS A 155 31.07 -35.91 60.19
C CYS A 155 29.59 -35.58 60.50
N THR A 156 28.98 -36.27 61.48
CA THR A 156 27.62 -36.02 61.96
C THR A 156 27.55 -34.98 63.09
N ASP A 157 28.69 -34.62 63.68
CA ASP A 157 28.74 -33.64 64.77
C ASP A 157 28.47 -32.25 64.18
N SER A 158 27.74 -31.41 64.91
CA SER A 158 27.38 -30.07 64.45
C SER A 158 28.62 -29.19 64.29
N VAL A 159 28.67 -28.38 63.23
CA VAL A 159 29.77 -27.42 63.02
C VAL A 159 29.51 -26.16 63.85
N PRO A 160 30.45 -25.74 64.74
CA PRO A 160 30.30 -24.51 65.52
C PRO A 160 30.04 -23.26 64.67
N SER A 161 29.01 -22.49 65.02
CA SER A 161 28.71 -21.20 64.38
C SER A 161 29.45 -20.06 65.08
N CYS A 162 29.93 -19.09 64.30
CA CYS A 162 30.57 -17.89 64.85
C CYS A 162 29.52 -16.78 65.13
N PRO A 163 29.82 -15.81 66.00
CA PRO A 163 28.90 -14.70 66.31
C PRO A 163 28.79 -13.65 65.19
N ASN A 164 29.48 -13.83 64.06
CA ASN A 164 29.48 -12.86 62.96
C ASN A 164 28.26 -13.05 62.04
N THR A 165 27.88 -11.98 61.34
CA THR A 165 26.91 -12.05 60.24
C THR A 165 27.40 -13.02 59.17
N CYS A 166 26.54 -13.95 58.78
CA CYS A 166 26.79 -15.01 57.82
C CYS A 166 27.37 -14.44 56.52
N GLY A 167 26.66 -13.50 55.89
CA GLY A 167 27.08 -12.84 54.66
C GLY A 167 27.41 -13.79 53.50
N ARG A 168 26.81 -14.99 53.47
CA ARG A 168 26.81 -15.87 52.29
C ARG A 168 25.89 -15.24 51.23
N PRO A 169 26.31 -15.12 49.95
CA PRO A 169 25.44 -14.62 48.90
C PRO A 169 24.34 -15.63 48.59
N HIS A 170 23.10 -15.17 48.47
CA HIS A 170 22.00 -16.00 48.00
C HIS A 170 22.23 -16.41 46.53
N PRO A 171 22.03 -17.69 46.17
CA PRO A 171 22.37 -18.21 44.83
C PRO A 171 21.57 -17.55 43.71
N LEU A 172 20.35 -17.06 43.98
CA LEU A 172 19.47 -16.48 42.96
C LEU A 172 19.53 -14.95 42.88
N CYS A 173 19.58 -14.25 44.02
CA CYS A 173 19.54 -12.79 44.06
C CYS A 173 20.90 -12.12 44.35
N GLY A 174 21.93 -12.88 44.70
CA GLY A 174 23.29 -12.38 44.98
C GLY A 174 23.43 -11.57 46.28
N HIS A 175 22.33 -11.22 46.94
CA HIS A 175 22.35 -10.48 48.21
C HIS A 175 23.01 -11.28 49.35
N LEU A 176 23.74 -10.57 50.21
CA LEU A 176 24.41 -11.15 51.37
C LEU A 176 23.40 -11.45 52.48
N CYS A 177 23.45 -12.66 53.04
CA CYS A 177 22.60 -13.06 54.16
C CYS A 177 22.87 -12.18 55.40
N PRO A 178 21.85 -11.44 55.92
CA PRO A 178 22.00 -10.54 57.07
C PRO A 178 21.93 -11.27 58.43
N GLN A 179 21.64 -12.58 58.44
CA GLN A 179 21.53 -13.36 59.67
C GLN A 179 22.90 -13.70 60.25
N LEU A 180 22.95 -14.01 61.54
CA LEU A 180 24.14 -14.58 62.19
C LEU A 180 24.53 -15.92 61.54
N CYS A 181 25.78 -16.34 61.73
CA CYS A 181 26.24 -17.63 61.21
C CYS A 181 25.30 -18.76 61.66
N HIS A 182 24.75 -19.48 60.70
CA HIS A 182 23.78 -20.54 60.94
C HIS A 182 24.15 -21.79 60.12
N ALA A 183 23.70 -22.96 60.57
CA ALA A 183 23.84 -24.19 59.81
C ALA A 183 22.82 -24.26 58.67
N GLY A 184 23.13 -24.97 57.59
CA GLY A 184 22.22 -25.16 56.45
C GLY A 184 22.14 -23.99 55.47
N ALA A 185 21.13 -24.04 54.59
CA ALA A 185 20.84 -23.03 53.56
C ALA A 185 20.32 -21.73 54.18
N CYS A 186 20.65 -20.57 53.57
CA CYS A 186 20.23 -19.26 54.08
C CYS A 186 18.70 -19.08 53.98
N PRO A 187 18.05 -18.44 54.97
CA PRO A 187 16.61 -18.16 54.93
C PRO A 187 16.27 -17.22 53.76
N PRO A 188 15.04 -17.25 53.22
CA PRO A 188 14.68 -16.50 52.02
C PRO A 188 14.96 -15.00 52.18
N CYS A 189 15.46 -14.39 51.10
CA CYS A 189 15.85 -12.99 51.11
C CYS A 189 14.62 -12.07 50.96
N ASN A 190 14.48 -11.07 51.83
CA ASN A 190 13.38 -10.09 51.80
C ASN A 190 13.75 -8.77 51.08
N LEU A 191 14.95 -8.67 50.51
CA LEU A 191 15.38 -7.48 49.76
C LEU A 191 14.70 -7.45 48.38
N SER A 192 14.65 -6.26 47.77
CA SER A 192 14.14 -6.10 46.41
C SER A 192 15.27 -6.11 45.38
N ILE A 193 15.01 -6.68 44.22
CA ILE A 193 15.85 -6.60 43.03
C ILE A 193 15.05 -6.00 41.87
N THR A 194 15.74 -5.30 40.98
CA THR A 194 15.13 -4.75 39.76
C THR A 194 15.16 -5.81 38.65
N ALA A 195 14.02 -6.42 38.38
CA ALA A 195 13.89 -7.37 37.28
C ALA A 195 13.45 -6.66 35.99
N LYS A 196 14.19 -6.89 34.91
CA LYS A 196 13.82 -6.40 33.58
C LYS A 196 12.80 -7.35 32.94
N CYS A 197 11.80 -6.77 32.29
CA CYS A 197 10.83 -7.53 31.53
C CYS A 197 11.49 -8.20 30.32
N ARG A 198 11.00 -9.38 29.92
CA ARG A 198 11.45 -10.12 28.73
C ARG A 198 11.50 -9.26 27.47
N CYS A 199 10.52 -8.37 27.29
CA CYS A 199 10.50 -7.46 26.13
C CYS A 199 11.46 -6.25 26.24
N GLY A 200 12.17 -6.10 27.37
CA GLY A 200 13.15 -5.03 27.63
C GLY A 200 12.60 -3.64 27.94
N ARG A 201 11.27 -3.43 27.87
CA ARG A 201 10.67 -2.07 27.93
C ARG A 201 10.23 -1.60 29.31
N THR A 202 10.13 -2.50 30.27
CA THR A 202 9.70 -2.18 31.63
C THR A 202 10.60 -2.93 32.61
N SER A 203 11.01 -2.25 33.67
CA SER A 203 11.63 -2.87 34.83
C SER A 203 10.70 -2.68 36.02
N LYS A 204 10.60 -3.69 36.88
CA LYS A 204 9.82 -3.60 38.12
C LYS A 204 10.68 -4.12 39.26
N GLU A 205 10.57 -3.48 40.40
CA GLU A 205 11.15 -3.97 41.65
C GLU A 205 10.33 -5.14 42.16
N LEU A 206 11.00 -6.25 42.46
CA LEU A 206 10.41 -7.45 43.02
C LEU A 206 11.20 -7.85 44.25
N THR A 207 10.51 -8.40 45.25
CA THR A 207 11.19 -9.06 46.36
C THR A 207 11.92 -10.31 45.87
N CYS A 208 13.04 -10.67 46.50
CA CYS A 208 13.81 -11.84 46.09
C CYS A 208 12.99 -13.14 46.18
N VAL A 209 12.07 -13.25 47.15
CA VAL A 209 11.10 -14.35 47.23
C VAL A 209 10.24 -14.46 45.97
N ARG A 210 9.66 -13.35 45.52
CA ARG A 210 8.82 -13.31 44.33
C ARG A 210 9.62 -13.54 43.04
N PHE A 211 10.90 -13.17 43.04
CA PHE A 211 11.81 -13.46 41.93
C PHE A 211 12.19 -14.95 41.87
N GLU A 212 12.39 -15.59 43.01
CA GLU A 212 12.66 -17.02 43.14
C GLU A 212 11.46 -17.86 42.68
N GLU A 213 10.24 -17.48 43.04
CA GLU A 213 9.01 -18.10 42.52
C GLU A 213 8.94 -18.10 40.99
N LEU A 214 9.38 -17.02 40.35
CA LEU A 214 9.41 -16.89 38.88
C LEU A 214 10.57 -17.66 38.22
N ALA A 215 11.64 -17.94 38.96
CA ALA A 215 12.77 -18.73 38.46
C ALA A 215 12.42 -20.23 38.39
N ASN A 216 11.60 -20.68 39.34
CA ASN A 216 11.31 -22.10 39.54
C ASN A 216 10.33 -22.69 38.52
N SER A 217 9.56 -21.87 37.78
CA SER A 217 8.58 -22.41 36.83
C SER A 217 9.19 -22.89 35.51
N ASP A 218 10.25 -22.25 35.00
CA ASP A 218 10.74 -22.52 33.63
C ASP A 218 12.27 -22.31 33.45
N GLY A 219 13.05 -22.31 34.53
CA GLY A 219 14.52 -22.31 34.47
C GLY A 219 15.17 -20.97 34.10
N ILE A 220 14.40 -19.93 33.78
CA ILE A 220 14.89 -18.54 33.64
C ILE A 220 13.84 -17.59 34.25
N PRO A 221 14.16 -16.81 35.30
CA PRO A 221 13.22 -15.85 35.89
C PRO A 221 12.92 -14.72 34.91
N GLN A 222 11.81 -14.84 34.18
CA GLN A 222 11.40 -13.85 33.19
C GLN A 222 10.16 -13.08 33.66
N MET A 223 10.33 -11.78 33.84
CA MET A 223 9.20 -10.89 34.08
C MET A 223 8.44 -10.62 32.80
N LEU A 224 7.15 -10.94 32.78
CA LEU A 224 6.25 -10.64 31.67
C LEU A 224 5.40 -9.42 32.00
N CYS A 225 5.33 -8.47 31.08
CA CYS A 225 4.44 -7.30 31.21
C CYS A 225 3.15 -7.50 30.42
N GLU A 226 2.06 -6.86 30.83
CA GLU A 226 0.77 -6.94 30.13
C GLU A 226 0.68 -6.03 28.89
N ARG A 227 1.78 -5.38 28.51
CA ARG A 227 1.80 -4.44 27.38
C ARG A 227 1.65 -5.19 26.06
N VAL A 228 0.68 -4.75 25.26
CA VAL A 228 0.51 -5.19 23.88
C VAL A 228 1.58 -4.54 23.00
N CYS A 229 2.33 -5.36 22.26
CA CYS A 229 3.32 -4.87 21.30
C CYS A 229 2.62 -4.15 20.14
N LYS A 230 3.06 -2.94 19.78
CA LYS A 230 2.52 -2.16 18.64
C LYS A 230 3.48 -2.07 17.45
N LYS A 231 4.56 -2.88 17.43
CA LYS A 231 5.54 -2.90 16.32
C LYS A 231 4.85 -3.39 15.04
N LYS A 232 5.24 -2.84 13.89
CA LYS A 232 4.75 -3.30 12.59
C LYS A 232 5.35 -4.68 12.27
N LYS A 233 4.51 -5.57 11.74
CA LYS A 233 4.95 -6.83 11.14
C LYS A 233 5.76 -6.54 9.86
N VAL A 234 6.57 -7.50 9.42
CA VAL A 234 7.44 -7.40 8.23
C VAL A 234 6.65 -6.98 6.98
N CYS A 235 5.38 -7.37 6.89
CA CYS A 235 4.50 -6.99 5.79
C CYS A 235 4.16 -5.48 5.70
N GLY A 236 4.50 -4.67 6.72
CA GLY A 236 4.30 -3.22 6.72
C GLY A 236 2.86 -2.73 6.97
N ARG A 237 1.85 -3.58 6.77
CA ARG A 237 0.42 -3.26 6.98
C ARG A 237 -0.08 -3.65 8.37
N HIS A 238 0.31 -4.82 8.86
CA HIS A 238 -0.21 -5.37 10.11
C HIS A 238 0.67 -4.98 11.30
N LYS A 239 0.04 -4.77 12.46
CA LYS A 239 0.72 -4.53 13.73
C LYS A 239 0.72 -5.81 14.56
N CYS A 240 1.74 -6.00 15.38
CA CYS A 240 1.69 -7.02 16.41
C CYS A 240 0.53 -6.71 17.39
N THR A 241 -0.03 -7.75 18.00
CA THR A 241 -1.01 -7.66 19.08
C THR A 241 -0.63 -8.56 20.26
N ASN A 242 0.56 -9.17 20.23
CA ASN A 242 1.03 -10.08 21.27
C ASN A 242 1.40 -9.30 22.54
N LYS A 243 0.97 -9.81 23.70
CA LYS A 243 1.39 -9.31 25.01
C LYS A 243 2.86 -9.68 25.25
N CYS A 244 3.64 -8.74 25.79
CA CYS A 244 5.06 -8.94 26.09
C CYS A 244 5.92 -9.50 24.93
N CYS A 245 5.70 -9.05 23.70
CA CYS A 245 6.45 -9.56 22.55
C CYS A 245 7.93 -9.17 22.59
N GLU A 246 8.83 -10.17 22.54
CA GLU A 246 10.29 -10.00 22.45
C GLU A 246 10.83 -10.02 21.02
N LEU A 247 10.02 -10.49 20.05
CA LEU A 247 10.46 -10.72 18.69
C LEU A 247 11.05 -9.43 18.09
N THR A 248 12.26 -9.52 17.55
CA THR A 248 12.87 -8.44 16.78
C THR A 248 12.17 -8.32 15.42
N VAL A 249 11.91 -9.47 14.79
CA VAL A 249 11.23 -9.60 13.50
C VAL A 249 9.84 -10.17 13.72
N HIS A 250 8.81 -9.48 13.22
CA HIS A 250 7.42 -9.86 13.42
C HIS A 250 6.84 -10.41 12.11
N PRO A 251 6.82 -11.74 11.90
CA PRO A 251 6.25 -12.33 10.69
C PRO A 251 4.73 -12.12 10.62
N CYS A 252 4.19 -12.14 9.41
CA CYS A 252 2.76 -12.04 9.15
C CYS A 252 2.28 -13.26 8.39
N SER A 253 1.41 -14.06 9.02
CA SER A 253 0.80 -15.25 8.43
C SER A 253 -0.54 -14.98 7.72
N GLU A 254 -1.06 -13.77 7.82
CA GLU A 254 -2.27 -13.37 7.08
C GLU A 254 -2.02 -13.44 5.57
N VAL A 255 -3.03 -13.87 4.80
CA VAL A 255 -3.00 -13.79 3.34
C VAL A 255 -2.99 -12.34 2.87
N CYS A 256 -2.25 -12.03 1.80
CA CYS A 256 -2.06 -10.65 1.35
C CYS A 256 -3.36 -9.99 0.86
N GLY A 257 -4.14 -10.70 0.04
CA GLY A 257 -5.47 -10.30 -0.45
C GLY A 257 -5.50 -9.10 -1.40
N ARG A 258 -4.35 -8.46 -1.69
CA ARG A 258 -4.25 -7.33 -2.63
C ARG A 258 -4.44 -7.80 -4.07
N ARG A 259 -4.95 -6.94 -4.95
CA ARG A 259 -5.09 -7.27 -6.38
C ARG A 259 -3.71 -7.44 -7.03
N LEU A 260 -3.53 -8.54 -7.77
CA LEU A 260 -2.33 -8.81 -8.57
C LEU A 260 -2.28 -7.88 -9.79
N THR A 261 -1.16 -7.87 -10.51
CA THR A 261 -0.98 -7.02 -11.71
C THR A 261 -2.06 -7.25 -12.78
N CYS A 262 -2.62 -8.46 -12.85
CA CYS A 262 -3.71 -8.78 -13.77
C CYS A 262 -5.05 -8.10 -13.45
N GLN A 263 -5.17 -7.40 -12.31
CA GLN A 263 -6.36 -6.73 -11.79
C GLN A 263 -7.60 -7.62 -11.61
N ARG A 264 -7.57 -8.90 -12.01
CA ARG A 264 -8.70 -9.84 -11.95
C ARG A 264 -8.59 -10.83 -10.80
N HIS A 265 -7.40 -11.05 -10.26
CA HIS A 265 -7.14 -12.01 -9.19
C HIS A 265 -6.49 -11.34 -7.98
N ASN A 266 -6.71 -11.92 -6.81
CA ASN A 266 -6.16 -11.47 -5.53
C ASN A 266 -4.93 -12.30 -5.15
N CYS A 267 -3.99 -11.69 -4.44
CA CYS A 267 -2.79 -12.35 -3.96
C CYS A 267 -3.12 -13.30 -2.80
N GLU A 268 -2.88 -14.59 -3.01
CA GLU A 268 -3.09 -15.67 -2.02
C GLU A 268 -1.83 -15.97 -1.20
N GLU A 269 -0.71 -15.33 -1.51
CA GLU A 269 0.53 -15.49 -0.76
C GLU A 269 0.43 -14.90 0.66
N PRO A 270 1.25 -15.41 1.60
CA PRO A 270 1.42 -14.77 2.90
C PRO A 270 1.81 -13.30 2.73
N CYS A 271 1.36 -12.46 3.67
CA CYS A 271 1.52 -11.03 3.56
C CYS A 271 3.00 -10.65 3.47
N HIS A 272 3.40 -10.15 2.32
CA HIS A 272 4.77 -9.81 2.00
C HIS A 272 4.97 -8.28 1.97
N PRO A 273 6.22 -7.80 2.13
CA PRO A 273 6.56 -6.42 1.84
C PRO A 273 6.51 -6.13 0.33
N GLY A 274 6.19 -4.88 -0.03
CA GLY A 274 6.21 -4.45 -1.44
C GLY A 274 4.93 -4.72 -2.25
N PRO A 275 4.96 -4.44 -3.56
CA PRO A 275 3.87 -4.74 -4.50
C PRO A 275 3.75 -6.24 -4.73
N CYS A 276 2.53 -6.71 -5.03
CA CYS A 276 2.30 -8.13 -5.32
C CYS A 276 2.86 -8.51 -6.70
N GLY A 277 3.32 -9.76 -6.83
CA GLY A 277 3.87 -10.30 -8.07
C GLY A 277 2.86 -10.40 -9.21
N THR A 278 3.34 -10.92 -10.34
CA THR A 278 2.49 -11.25 -11.49
C THR A 278 1.52 -12.37 -11.15
N CYS A 279 0.41 -12.44 -11.87
CA CYS A 279 -0.59 -13.46 -11.59
C CYS A 279 -0.11 -14.86 -12.01
N TRP A 280 0.18 -15.70 -11.01
CA TRP A 280 0.56 -17.12 -11.16
C TRP A 280 -0.58 -18.00 -11.68
N ARG A 281 -1.83 -17.60 -11.45
CA ARG A 281 -3.03 -18.39 -11.77
C ARG A 281 -3.32 -18.52 -13.27
N GLY A 282 -2.61 -17.80 -14.14
CA GLY A 282 -2.88 -17.93 -15.56
C GLY A 282 -1.72 -17.54 -16.44
N VAL A 283 -1.33 -18.50 -17.27
CA VAL A 283 -0.73 -18.25 -18.57
C VAL A 283 -1.84 -18.46 -19.59
N ILE A 284 -2.04 -17.50 -20.47
CA ILE A 284 -2.95 -17.58 -21.59
C ILE A 284 -2.23 -18.42 -22.66
N TYR A 285 -2.76 -19.62 -22.88
CA TYR A 285 -2.28 -20.58 -23.89
C TYR A 285 -2.98 -20.44 -25.25
N THR A 286 -3.83 -19.42 -25.37
CA THR A 286 -4.52 -19.07 -26.61
C THR A 286 -3.83 -17.87 -27.25
N GLU A 287 -3.78 -17.86 -28.57
CA GLU A 287 -3.33 -16.70 -29.33
C GLU A 287 -4.27 -15.51 -29.08
N LEU A 288 -3.70 -14.34 -28.81
CA LEU A 288 -4.45 -13.10 -28.62
C LEU A 288 -4.32 -12.25 -29.89
N TYR A 289 -5.40 -12.11 -30.63
CA TYR A 289 -5.43 -11.34 -31.86
C TYR A 289 -5.87 -9.89 -31.61
N CYS A 290 -5.38 -8.95 -32.43
CA CYS A 290 -6.04 -7.65 -32.59
C CYS A 290 -7.48 -7.86 -33.05
N ARG A 291 -8.32 -6.83 -32.90
CA ARG A 291 -9.68 -6.82 -33.46
C ARG A 291 -9.70 -7.15 -34.96
N CYS A 292 -8.64 -6.75 -35.67
CA CYS A 292 -8.43 -6.95 -37.08
C CYS A 292 -7.94 -8.35 -37.51
N GLY A 293 -7.54 -9.22 -36.58
CA GLY A 293 -6.90 -10.50 -36.87
C GLY A 293 -5.43 -10.46 -37.37
N PHE A 294 -4.91 -9.30 -37.80
CA PHE A 294 -3.56 -9.18 -38.37
C PHE A 294 -2.42 -9.32 -37.37
N THR A 295 -2.50 -8.66 -36.21
CA THR A 295 -1.46 -8.74 -35.18
C THR A 295 -1.85 -9.78 -34.16
N VAL A 296 -0.92 -10.69 -33.84
CA VAL A 296 -1.14 -11.80 -32.91
C VAL A 296 -0.05 -11.81 -31.84
N LEU A 297 -0.46 -11.96 -30.58
CA LEU A 297 0.41 -12.30 -29.46
C LEU A 297 0.32 -13.81 -29.26
N HIS A 298 1.42 -14.51 -29.51
CA HIS A 298 1.50 -15.95 -29.35
C HIS A 298 1.66 -16.34 -27.87
N PRO A 299 1.11 -17.49 -27.44
CA PRO A 299 1.39 -18.08 -26.14
C PRO A 299 2.89 -18.29 -25.88
N PRO A 300 3.36 -18.25 -24.62
CA PRO A 300 2.63 -18.03 -23.37
C PRO A 300 2.47 -16.54 -23.02
N GLN A 301 1.23 -16.07 -22.79
CA GLN A 301 0.99 -14.68 -22.34
C GLN A 301 0.57 -14.64 -20.86
N PRO A 302 1.02 -13.67 -20.06
CA PRO A 302 0.59 -13.58 -18.67
C PRO A 302 -0.91 -13.31 -18.54
N CYS A 303 -1.54 -13.80 -17.47
CA CYS A 303 -2.95 -13.53 -17.19
C CYS A 303 -3.24 -12.03 -17.16
N GLY A 304 -4.24 -11.60 -17.93
CA GLY A 304 -4.62 -10.20 -18.06
C GLY A 304 -3.93 -9.46 -19.20
N SER A 305 -3.08 -10.13 -20.01
CA SER A 305 -2.59 -9.56 -21.26
C SER A 305 -3.77 -9.18 -22.17
N ALA A 306 -3.80 -7.93 -22.60
CA ALA A 306 -4.78 -7.44 -23.56
C ALA A 306 -4.35 -7.83 -25.00
N ALA A 307 -5.27 -7.67 -25.96
CA ALA A 307 -4.93 -7.80 -27.37
C ALA A 307 -3.77 -6.85 -27.76
N PRO A 308 -2.90 -7.24 -28.69
CA PRO A 308 -1.77 -6.41 -29.11
C PRO A 308 -2.22 -5.12 -29.78
N GLU A 309 -1.40 -4.08 -29.63
CA GLU A 309 -1.52 -2.84 -30.40
C GLU A 309 -1.22 -3.13 -31.87
N CYS A 310 -2.13 -2.72 -32.75
CA CYS A 310 -2.00 -2.96 -34.18
C CYS A 310 -1.91 -1.63 -34.94
N THR A 311 -0.93 -1.53 -35.84
CA THR A 311 -0.66 -0.35 -36.67
C THR A 311 -1.43 -0.34 -37.99
N GLN A 312 -2.17 -1.41 -38.30
CA GLN A 312 -3.01 -1.47 -39.50
C GLN A 312 -4.19 -0.50 -39.41
N PRO A 313 -4.70 0.03 -40.53
CA PRO A 313 -5.90 0.84 -40.54
C PRO A 313 -7.09 0.04 -39.99
N CYS A 314 -7.98 0.72 -39.26
CA CYS A 314 -9.15 0.05 -38.67
C CYS A 314 -10.07 -0.57 -39.74
N SER A 315 -10.48 -1.82 -39.51
CA SER A 315 -11.33 -2.60 -40.43
C SER A 315 -12.82 -2.58 -40.07
N LEU A 316 -13.22 -1.85 -39.02
CA LEU A 316 -14.63 -1.71 -38.63
C LEU A 316 -15.41 -0.98 -39.74
N PRO A 317 -16.72 -1.22 -39.93
CA PRO A 317 -17.54 -0.37 -40.81
C PRO A 317 -17.54 1.08 -40.32
N HIS A 318 -17.37 2.03 -41.24
CA HIS A 318 -17.36 3.46 -40.95
C HIS A 318 -18.47 4.15 -41.75
N ASP A 319 -19.19 5.07 -41.10
CA ASP A 319 -20.27 5.85 -41.73
C ASP A 319 -19.76 7.07 -42.54
N CYS A 320 -18.46 7.13 -42.85
CA CYS A 320 -17.83 8.27 -43.51
C CYS A 320 -17.25 7.89 -44.89
N ASP A 321 -17.49 8.74 -45.89
CA ASP A 321 -17.12 8.51 -47.30
C ASP A 321 -15.63 8.74 -47.64
N HIS A 322 -14.74 8.69 -46.65
CA HIS A 322 -13.30 9.01 -46.83
C HIS A 322 -12.40 7.91 -46.23
N PRO A 323 -11.14 7.80 -46.67
CA PRO A 323 -10.24 6.76 -46.16
C PRO A 323 -10.03 6.86 -44.65
N VAL A 324 -9.97 5.69 -44.00
CA VAL A 324 -9.75 5.56 -42.55
C VAL A 324 -8.31 5.98 -42.22
N ARG A 325 -8.16 6.95 -41.30
CA ARG A 325 -6.85 7.51 -40.91
C ARG A 325 -6.38 7.10 -39.50
N HIS A 326 -7.14 6.27 -38.80
CA HIS A 326 -6.77 5.78 -37.47
C HIS A 326 -6.38 4.29 -37.51
N THR A 327 -5.53 3.90 -36.58
CA THR A 327 -5.04 2.53 -36.44
C THR A 327 -6.08 1.63 -35.77
N CYS A 328 -5.90 0.32 -35.90
CA CYS A 328 -6.73 -0.66 -35.24
C CYS A 328 -6.69 -0.47 -33.72
N HIS A 329 -7.88 -0.44 -33.12
CA HIS A 329 -8.09 -0.33 -31.69
C HIS A 329 -8.92 -1.52 -31.20
N ASN A 330 -8.92 -1.74 -29.89
CA ASN A 330 -9.69 -2.83 -29.29
C ASN A 330 -11.09 -2.39 -28.85
N GLU A 331 -11.38 -1.09 -28.74
CA GLU A 331 -12.74 -0.61 -28.41
C GLU A 331 -13.77 -1.01 -29.47
N PRO A 332 -15.05 -1.21 -29.08
CA PRO A 332 -16.12 -1.56 -30.02
C PRO A 332 -16.56 -0.40 -30.93
N ALA A 333 -16.29 0.84 -30.56
CA ALA A 333 -16.64 2.03 -31.34
C ALA A 333 -15.37 2.72 -31.83
N CYS A 334 -15.36 3.16 -33.09
CA CYS A 334 -14.25 3.92 -33.63
C CYS A 334 -14.13 5.30 -32.96
N PRO A 335 -12.90 5.83 -32.79
CA PRO A 335 -12.72 7.22 -32.37
C PRO A 335 -13.38 8.20 -33.36
N PRO A 336 -13.87 9.35 -32.90
CA PRO A 336 -14.58 10.31 -33.75
C PRO A 336 -13.67 10.81 -34.87
N CYS A 337 -14.18 10.82 -36.10
CA CYS A 337 -13.39 11.18 -37.26
C CYS A 337 -13.12 12.69 -37.36
N THR A 338 -11.87 13.09 -37.20
CA THR A 338 -11.40 14.49 -37.28
C THR A 338 -11.00 14.94 -38.69
N VAL A 339 -11.18 14.09 -39.71
CA VAL A 339 -10.91 14.46 -41.09
C VAL A 339 -11.78 15.65 -41.48
N LEU A 340 -11.12 16.68 -42.00
CA LEU A 340 -11.76 17.92 -42.43
C LEU A 340 -12.51 17.67 -43.74
N MET A 341 -13.81 17.94 -43.74
CA MET A 341 -14.68 17.84 -44.90
C MET A 341 -15.35 19.19 -45.19
N THR A 342 -15.78 19.34 -46.44
CA THR A 342 -16.68 20.42 -46.85
C THR A 342 -18.11 19.93 -46.72
N LYS A 343 -18.94 20.63 -45.95
CA LYS A 343 -20.34 20.27 -45.70
C LYS A 343 -21.25 21.46 -46.01
N GLU A 344 -22.43 21.20 -46.55
CA GLU A 344 -23.40 22.26 -46.92
C GLU A 344 -24.19 22.75 -45.68
N CYS A 345 -24.54 24.05 -45.55
CA CYS A 345 -25.48 24.46 -44.47
C CYS A 345 -26.80 23.75 -44.76
N PRO A 346 -27.40 23.05 -43.79
CA PRO A 346 -28.75 22.50 -43.96
C PRO A 346 -29.80 23.57 -44.29
N GLY A 347 -29.53 24.84 -43.99
CA GLY A 347 -30.38 25.97 -44.38
C GLY A 347 -30.20 26.45 -45.84
N GLY A 348 -29.24 25.93 -46.59
CA GLY A 348 -28.95 26.31 -47.99
C GLY A 348 -28.19 27.63 -48.17
N HIS A 349 -27.58 28.16 -47.11
CA HIS A 349 -26.87 29.45 -47.13
C HIS A 349 -25.38 29.34 -47.56
N GLY A 350 -24.97 28.23 -48.18
CA GLY A 350 -23.61 28.00 -48.68
C GLY A 350 -22.90 26.78 -48.07
N VAL A 351 -21.63 26.59 -48.46
CA VAL A 351 -20.76 25.50 -48.00
C VAL A 351 -19.86 25.96 -46.85
N GLN A 352 -19.68 25.08 -45.86
CA GLN A 352 -18.71 25.25 -44.78
C GLN A 352 -17.50 24.38 -45.07
N PHE A 353 -16.34 25.03 -45.19
CA PHE A 353 -15.06 24.35 -45.40
C PHE A 353 -14.45 23.93 -44.07
N SER A 354 -13.69 22.85 -44.09
CA SER A 354 -12.82 22.44 -42.99
C SER A 354 -13.55 22.09 -41.69
N LEU A 355 -14.70 21.41 -41.77
CA LEU A 355 -15.39 20.87 -40.60
C LEU A 355 -15.03 19.41 -40.37
N PRO A 356 -14.77 18.97 -39.11
CA PRO A 356 -14.55 17.56 -38.80
C PRO A 356 -15.73 16.68 -39.25
N CYS A 357 -15.45 15.51 -39.81
CA CYS A 357 -16.47 14.58 -40.29
C CYS A 357 -17.50 14.21 -39.21
N PHE A 358 -17.07 13.97 -37.96
CA PHE A 358 -17.99 13.63 -36.87
C PHE A 358 -18.96 14.76 -36.51
N GLN A 359 -18.61 16.02 -36.84
CA GLN A 359 -19.37 17.18 -36.42
C GLN A 359 -20.47 17.51 -37.44
N PRO A 360 -21.77 17.43 -37.07
CA PRO A 360 -22.84 17.87 -37.95
C PRO A 360 -22.83 19.40 -38.11
N VAL A 361 -23.17 19.89 -39.29
CA VAL A 361 -23.37 21.34 -39.51
C VAL A 361 -24.75 21.71 -39.01
N LEU A 362 -24.81 22.39 -37.86
CA LEU A 362 -26.09 22.85 -37.29
C LEU A 362 -26.49 24.23 -37.84
N SER A 363 -25.52 25.10 -38.09
CA SER A 363 -25.74 26.44 -38.63
C SER A 363 -24.45 27.02 -39.24
N CYS A 364 -24.58 27.84 -40.27
CA CYS A 364 -23.46 28.58 -40.89
C CYS A 364 -23.16 29.92 -40.21
N GLY A 365 -23.84 30.26 -39.11
CA GLY A 365 -23.70 31.55 -38.43
C GLY A 365 -24.24 32.78 -39.18
N HIS A 366 -24.54 32.68 -40.48
CA HIS A 366 -25.16 33.75 -41.24
C HIS A 366 -26.65 33.92 -40.92
N VAL A 367 -27.16 35.15 -41.05
CA VAL A 367 -28.60 35.44 -40.97
C VAL A 367 -29.34 34.76 -42.13
N CYS A 368 -30.49 34.17 -41.85
CA CYS A 368 -31.24 33.34 -42.81
C CYS A 368 -31.71 34.14 -44.04
N GLY A 369 -32.28 35.32 -43.84
CA GLY A 369 -32.66 36.22 -44.94
C GLY A 369 -33.79 35.73 -45.84
N LYS A 370 -34.36 34.53 -45.62
CA LYS A 370 -35.50 34.00 -46.38
C LYS A 370 -36.76 34.84 -46.12
N PRO A 371 -37.60 35.11 -47.14
CA PRO A 371 -38.86 35.82 -46.96
C PRO A 371 -39.82 35.01 -46.09
N LEU A 372 -40.44 35.66 -45.11
CA LEU A 372 -41.40 35.01 -44.22
C LEU A 372 -42.74 34.79 -44.95
N PRO A 373 -43.32 33.58 -44.91
CA PRO A 373 -44.65 33.31 -45.48
C PRO A 373 -45.70 34.30 -44.98
N GLY A 374 -46.38 35.00 -45.89
CA GLY A 374 -47.48 35.92 -45.57
C GLY A 374 -47.10 37.33 -45.11
N CYS A 375 -45.81 37.71 -45.12
CA CYS A 375 -45.42 39.11 -44.94
C CYS A 375 -44.16 39.48 -45.75
N SER A 376 -43.94 40.77 -45.95
CA SER A 376 -42.78 41.30 -46.68
C SER A 376 -41.47 41.32 -45.86
N HIS A 377 -41.48 40.74 -44.65
CA HIS A 377 -40.33 40.71 -43.76
C HIS A 377 -39.40 39.54 -44.06
N LEU A 378 -38.10 39.75 -43.82
CA LEU A 378 -37.05 38.75 -43.99
C LEU A 378 -36.71 38.09 -42.65
N CYS A 379 -36.38 36.80 -42.65
CA CYS A 379 -35.97 36.09 -41.43
C CYS A 379 -34.64 36.63 -40.90
N GLN A 380 -34.66 37.23 -39.70
CA GLN A 380 -33.46 37.76 -39.03
C GLN A 380 -32.79 36.73 -38.09
N ARG A 381 -33.29 35.48 -38.04
CA ARG A 381 -32.69 34.40 -37.25
C ARG A 381 -31.39 33.94 -37.90
N MET A 382 -30.46 33.41 -37.12
CA MET A 382 -29.25 32.73 -37.63
C MET A 382 -29.64 31.45 -38.41
N CYS A 383 -28.78 30.91 -39.30
CA CYS A 383 -29.05 29.67 -40.08
C CYS A 383 -29.69 28.63 -39.15
N HIS A 384 -30.91 28.22 -39.48
CA HIS A 384 -31.66 27.22 -38.76
C HIS A 384 -32.15 26.17 -39.76
N VAL A 385 -32.44 24.98 -39.25
CA VAL A 385 -33.04 23.88 -40.02
C VAL A 385 -34.56 23.98 -39.87
N GLY A 386 -35.32 23.76 -40.96
CA GLY A 386 -36.79 23.87 -40.97
C GLY A 386 -37.31 25.24 -41.42
N ASP A 387 -38.63 25.41 -41.42
CA ASP A 387 -39.29 26.63 -41.90
C ASP A 387 -39.09 27.81 -40.94
N CYS A 388 -38.97 29.03 -41.48
CA CYS A 388 -38.70 30.24 -40.68
C CYS A 388 -39.82 30.57 -39.68
N LEU A 389 -41.02 30.03 -39.89
CA LEU A 389 -42.21 30.20 -39.06
C LEU A 389 -42.55 28.95 -38.21
N GLU A 390 -41.66 27.96 -38.13
CA GLU A 390 -41.84 26.79 -37.27
C GLU A 390 -41.22 26.95 -35.86
N CYS A 391 -42.10 26.63 -34.91
CA CYS A 391 -41.99 26.21 -33.51
C CYS A 391 -40.64 26.29 -32.78
N VAL A 392 -40.58 27.12 -31.73
CA VAL A 392 -39.70 26.89 -30.56
C VAL A 392 -40.50 26.07 -29.55
N PRO A 393 -39.98 24.97 -28.98
CA PRO A 393 -40.55 24.41 -27.77
C PRO A 393 -40.23 25.36 -26.60
N GLU A 394 -41.16 26.24 -26.23
CA GLU A 394 -41.22 26.68 -24.84
C GLU A 394 -41.90 25.57 -24.06
N ASN A 395 -41.12 24.93 -23.17
CA ASN A 395 -41.55 23.99 -22.13
C ASN A 395 -43.03 23.57 -22.17
N GLY A 396 -43.31 22.41 -22.77
CA GLY A 396 -44.55 21.67 -22.53
C GLY A 396 -45.80 22.25 -23.22
N GLY A 397 -45.98 21.87 -24.49
CA GLY A 397 -47.30 21.53 -25.03
C GLY A 397 -48.33 22.66 -25.17
N LYS A 398 -48.23 23.43 -26.26
CA LYS A 398 -49.37 23.77 -27.14
C LYS A 398 -48.86 24.42 -28.44
N LEU A 399 -49.31 23.90 -29.57
CA LEU A 399 -48.95 24.33 -30.92
C LEU A 399 -49.70 25.64 -31.24
N ALA A 400 -49.01 26.78 -31.30
CA ALA A 400 -49.58 28.04 -31.79
C ALA A 400 -48.79 28.51 -33.02
N PRO A 401 -49.45 28.99 -34.09
CA PRO A 401 -48.77 29.47 -35.28
C PRO A 401 -47.91 30.69 -34.93
N SER A 402 -46.60 30.61 -35.21
CA SER A 402 -45.72 31.76 -35.01
C SER A 402 -46.03 32.81 -36.08
N VAL A 403 -46.80 33.83 -35.69
CA VAL A 403 -47.06 34.98 -36.55
C VAL A 403 -45.81 35.87 -36.51
N CYS A 404 -45.40 36.43 -37.65
CA CYS A 404 -44.31 37.40 -37.67
C CYS A 404 -44.60 38.53 -36.66
N THR A 405 -43.69 38.75 -35.72
CA THR A 405 -43.75 39.85 -34.73
C THR A 405 -42.75 40.97 -35.02
N GLN A 406 -42.03 40.88 -36.15
CA GLN A 406 -41.05 41.90 -36.53
C GLN A 406 -41.70 43.28 -36.67
N PRO A 407 -40.99 44.36 -36.26
CA PRO A 407 -41.52 45.71 -36.31
C PRO A 407 -41.73 46.14 -37.77
N CYS A 408 -42.98 46.51 -38.10
CA CYS A 408 -43.35 46.97 -39.42
C CYS A 408 -42.62 48.28 -39.76
N GLN A 409 -41.91 48.28 -40.89
CA GLN A 409 -41.15 49.44 -41.39
C GLN A 409 -41.94 50.31 -42.37
N LYS A 410 -43.20 49.95 -42.70
CA LYS A 410 -44.03 50.76 -43.59
C LYS A 410 -44.28 52.15 -43.01
N PRO A 411 -44.20 53.21 -43.84
CA PRO A 411 -44.43 54.58 -43.39
C PRO A 411 -45.88 54.78 -42.97
N ARG A 412 -46.08 55.45 -41.84
CA ARG A 412 -47.40 55.83 -41.35
C ARG A 412 -47.99 56.91 -42.27
N PRO A 413 -49.24 56.78 -42.73
CA PRO A 413 -49.85 57.77 -43.63
C PRO A 413 -50.07 59.14 -42.97
N ASP A 414 -50.09 59.22 -41.64
CA ASP A 414 -50.30 60.45 -40.87
C ASP A 414 -49.04 61.29 -40.61
N CYS A 415 -47.84 60.71 -40.73
CA CYS A 415 -46.58 61.44 -40.48
C CYS A 415 -45.35 60.94 -41.26
N GLY A 416 -45.50 59.95 -42.14
CA GLY A 416 -44.40 59.36 -42.92
C GLY A 416 -43.41 58.49 -42.14
N HIS A 417 -43.44 58.50 -40.80
CA HIS A 417 -42.50 57.74 -39.95
C HIS A 417 -42.80 56.23 -39.94
N PRO A 418 -41.79 55.35 -39.70
CA PRO A 418 -42.00 53.90 -39.68
C PRO A 418 -42.97 53.47 -38.58
N CYS A 419 -43.87 52.55 -38.91
CA CYS A 419 -44.97 52.11 -38.04
C CYS A 419 -44.51 51.58 -36.67
N LYS A 420 -43.45 50.75 -36.66
CA LYS A 420 -42.85 50.05 -35.50
C LYS A 420 -43.78 49.11 -34.72
N LEU A 421 -45.04 48.93 -35.15
CA LEU A 421 -45.95 47.93 -34.59
C LEU A 421 -45.52 46.51 -35.00
N PRO A 422 -45.85 45.47 -34.21
CA PRO A 422 -45.62 44.09 -34.63
C PRO A 422 -46.31 43.83 -35.98
N CYS A 423 -45.71 42.98 -36.80
CA CYS A 423 -46.18 42.74 -38.16
C CYS A 423 -47.68 42.40 -38.19
N HIS A 424 -48.42 43.25 -38.89
CA HIS A 424 -49.86 43.18 -39.05
C HIS A 424 -50.26 42.81 -40.49
N GLU A 425 -49.27 42.61 -41.38
CA GLU A 425 -49.47 42.19 -42.78
C GLU A 425 -50.04 40.78 -42.88
N VAL A 426 -49.60 39.88 -42.00
CA VAL A 426 -50.10 38.50 -41.93
C VAL A 426 -51.61 38.48 -41.65
N LYS A 427 -52.14 39.52 -41.01
CA LYS A 427 -53.57 39.69 -40.71
C LYS A 427 -54.33 40.48 -41.80
N GLY A 428 -53.66 40.89 -42.89
CA GLY A 428 -54.23 41.71 -43.96
C GLY A 428 -54.55 43.16 -43.56
N LEU A 429 -54.05 43.63 -42.40
CA LEU A 429 -54.41 44.95 -41.86
C LEU A 429 -53.45 46.03 -42.38
N SER A 430 -53.98 47.22 -42.68
CA SER A 430 -53.17 48.42 -42.92
C SER A 430 -52.57 48.96 -41.61
N CYS A 431 -51.52 49.78 -41.70
CA CYS A 431 -50.88 50.36 -40.49
C CYS A 431 -51.88 51.14 -39.62
N ILE A 432 -52.87 51.81 -40.22
CA ILE A 432 -53.92 52.54 -39.49
C ILE A 432 -54.84 51.57 -38.72
N GLN A 433 -55.28 50.49 -39.38
CA GLN A 433 -56.19 49.51 -38.79
C GLN A 433 -55.53 48.72 -37.66
N ALA A 434 -54.26 48.36 -37.82
CA ALA A 434 -53.47 47.70 -36.78
C ALA A 434 -53.31 48.60 -35.54
N ALA A 435 -53.09 49.90 -35.76
CA ALA A 435 -52.93 50.87 -34.68
C ALA A 435 -54.24 51.08 -33.89
N ALA A 436 -55.41 51.06 -34.57
CA ALA A 436 -56.71 51.12 -33.92
C ALA A 436 -57.05 49.84 -33.11
N ALA A 437 -56.59 48.68 -33.57
CA ALA A 437 -56.82 47.40 -32.87
C ALA A 437 -56.03 47.27 -31.55
N CYS A 438 -54.82 47.83 -31.47
CA CYS A 438 -53.98 47.79 -30.25
C CYS A 438 -54.54 48.60 -29.07
N VAL A 439 -55.46 49.54 -29.29
CA VAL A 439 -56.06 50.38 -28.22
C VAL A 439 -57.07 49.60 -27.36
N LYS A 440 -57.47 48.38 -27.77
CA LYS A 440 -58.43 47.54 -27.04
C LYS A 440 -57.79 46.33 -26.33
N SER A 441 -57.20 46.52 -25.14
CA SER A 441 -57.09 45.54 -24.02
C SER A 441 -56.10 45.98 -22.94
N PRO A 442 -56.11 45.51 -21.67
CA PRO A 442 -57.01 44.59 -20.96
C PRO A 442 -57.43 45.13 -19.56
N THR A 443 -57.68 46.43 -19.41
CA THR A 443 -58.22 46.99 -18.16
C THR A 443 -59.56 47.61 -18.42
N GLY A 444 -60.63 46.93 -17.98
CA GLY A 444 -62.01 47.36 -18.14
C GLY A 444 -62.30 48.71 -17.49
N ARG A 445 -62.08 49.81 -18.22
CA ARG A 445 -62.76 51.09 -18.00
C ARG A 445 -63.31 51.57 -19.32
N LYS A 446 -64.64 51.55 -19.41
CA LYS A 446 -65.41 52.15 -20.50
C LYS A 446 -65.25 53.67 -20.41
N PHE A 447 -64.76 54.30 -21.47
CA PHE A 447 -65.02 55.71 -21.73
C PHE A 447 -66.05 55.80 -22.86
N GLY A 448 -67.05 56.65 -22.63
CA GLY A 448 -68.25 56.82 -23.45
C GLY A 448 -67.98 57.30 -24.87
N SER A 449 -68.99 57.07 -25.68
CA SER A 449 -69.09 57.27 -27.12
C SER A 449 -68.93 58.72 -27.59
N HIS A 450 -68.46 58.82 -28.85
CA HIS A 450 -68.34 60.00 -29.72
C HIS A 450 -67.03 60.79 -29.61
N THR A 451 -66.00 60.35 -30.32
CA THR A 451 -65.19 61.17 -31.25
C THR A 451 -64.18 60.25 -31.98
N ALA A 452 -63.72 60.70 -33.14
CA ALA A 452 -63.01 59.97 -34.19
C ALA A 452 -61.91 58.98 -33.74
N ILE A 453 -61.77 57.89 -34.51
CA ILE A 453 -60.68 56.91 -34.43
C ILE A 453 -59.35 57.64 -34.62
N ALA A 454 -58.70 58.04 -33.52
CA ALA A 454 -57.37 58.62 -33.53
C ALA A 454 -56.33 57.49 -33.48
N LEU A 455 -55.35 57.50 -34.40
CA LEU A 455 -54.20 56.61 -34.33
C LEU A 455 -53.48 56.79 -32.97
N PRO A 456 -52.93 55.73 -32.35
CA PRO A 456 -52.03 55.88 -31.21
C PRO A 456 -50.88 56.84 -31.59
N PRO A 457 -50.54 57.78 -30.69
CA PRO A 457 -49.61 58.85 -30.97
C PRO A 457 -48.27 58.30 -31.49
N CYS A 458 -47.76 58.89 -32.58
CA CYS A 458 -46.45 58.51 -33.10
C CYS A 458 -45.38 58.81 -32.04
N GLN A 459 -44.69 57.77 -31.59
CA GLN A 459 -43.61 57.86 -30.60
C GLN A 459 -42.25 58.16 -31.24
N TYR A 460 -42.19 58.36 -32.56
CA TYR A 460 -40.96 58.75 -33.24
C TYR A 460 -40.50 60.13 -32.77
N ARG A 461 -39.25 60.28 -32.34
CA ARG A 461 -38.71 61.55 -31.85
C ARG A 461 -38.14 62.35 -33.03
N VAL A 462 -38.67 63.55 -33.23
CA VAL A 462 -38.17 64.53 -34.21
C VAL A 462 -37.35 65.59 -33.48
N ASP A 463 -36.28 66.04 -34.11
CA ASP A 463 -35.40 67.07 -33.56
C ASP A 463 -35.99 68.44 -33.90
N LEU A 464 -36.40 69.18 -32.87
CA LEU A 464 -36.85 70.55 -32.99
C LEU A 464 -35.71 71.49 -32.70
N VAL A 465 -35.46 72.41 -33.62
CA VAL A 465 -34.49 73.48 -33.43
C VAL A 465 -35.23 74.75 -33.08
N CYS A 466 -34.85 75.43 -31.99
CA CYS A 466 -35.35 76.76 -31.66
C CYS A 466 -35.17 77.70 -32.86
N SER A 467 -36.10 78.63 -33.08
CA SER A 467 -35.98 79.70 -34.09
C SER A 467 -34.70 80.54 -33.92
N CYS A 468 -34.13 80.52 -32.72
CA CYS A 468 -32.86 81.13 -32.34
C CYS A 468 -31.62 80.26 -32.66
N LEU A 469 -31.79 79.08 -33.27
CA LEU A 469 -30.79 78.06 -33.64
C LEU A 469 -29.92 77.47 -32.50
N ASN A 470 -30.05 77.96 -31.27
CA ASN A 470 -29.17 77.61 -30.15
C ASN A 470 -29.66 76.45 -29.26
N ARG A 471 -30.90 75.97 -29.40
CA ARG A 471 -31.42 74.80 -28.67
C ARG A 471 -31.98 73.77 -29.64
N LYS A 472 -31.56 72.51 -29.46
CA LYS A 472 -32.14 71.33 -30.12
C LYS A 472 -32.82 70.47 -29.07
N GLU A 473 -34.09 70.16 -29.27
CA GLU A 473 -34.86 69.33 -28.35
C GLU A 473 -35.56 68.19 -29.11
N ARG A 474 -35.50 66.96 -28.58
CA ARG A 474 -36.06 65.77 -29.24
C ARG A 474 -37.45 65.48 -28.69
N GLN A 475 -38.49 65.96 -29.36
CA GLN A 475 -39.88 65.79 -28.95
C GLN A 475 -40.57 64.68 -29.78
N PRO A 476 -41.49 63.89 -29.20
CA PRO A 476 -42.20 62.86 -29.96
C PRO A 476 -43.17 63.51 -30.97
N CYS A 477 -43.24 62.95 -32.17
CA CYS A 477 -43.91 63.52 -33.35
C CYS A 477 -45.35 63.96 -33.10
N HIS A 478 -46.11 63.26 -32.25
CA HIS A 478 -47.48 63.65 -31.92
C HIS A 478 -47.60 64.99 -31.17
N VAL A 479 -46.58 65.41 -30.40
CA VAL A 479 -46.57 66.67 -29.64
C VAL A 479 -46.31 67.87 -30.56
N VAL A 480 -45.72 67.63 -31.73
CA VAL A 480 -45.29 68.67 -32.68
C VAL A 480 -46.40 69.04 -33.68
N ARG A 481 -47.54 68.34 -33.68
CA ARG A 481 -48.63 68.55 -34.64
C ARG A 481 -49.40 69.85 -34.38
N ASN A 482 -48.79 70.97 -34.76
CA ASN A 482 -49.41 72.22 -35.19
C ASN A 482 -48.34 73.20 -35.69
N VAL A 483 -47.46 72.74 -36.60
CA VAL A 483 -46.63 73.64 -37.39
C VAL A 483 -46.76 73.19 -38.85
N PRO A 484 -47.19 74.06 -39.79
CA PRO A 484 -47.27 73.70 -41.20
C PRO A 484 -45.89 73.30 -41.71
N SER A 485 -45.90 72.26 -42.54
CA SER A 485 -44.77 71.74 -43.30
C SER A 485 -44.02 72.85 -44.04
N VAL A 486 -42.70 72.92 -43.80
CA VAL A 486 -41.73 73.53 -44.72
C VAL A 486 -40.97 72.41 -45.40
#